data_AF-A0A0H3WSH0-F1
#
_entry.id   AF-A0A0H3WSH0-F1
#
_cell.length_a   1.000
_cell.length_b   1.000
_cell.length_c   1.000
_cell.angle_alpha   90.00
_cell.angle_beta   90.00
_cell.angle_gamma   90.00
#
_symmetry.space_group_name_H-M   'P 1'
#
loop_
_entity.id
_entity.type
_entity.pdbx_description
1 polymer ?
#
loop_
_entity_poly.entity_id
_entity_poly.type
_entity_poly.pdbx_seq_one_letter_code
_entity_poly.pdbx_strand_id
1 'polypeptide(L)'
;MSHAILDLLGAALPRTVGAFVQARCAPGSVPFWLLEYSDGHLTFIVSSAGAMLADVHFGERTPVCEFWMCSPALFESRRVLLMYGSAVRGTRGDIVACVEMFLHHAGSGVLPKI
;
A
#
# COMPACT_ATOMS: atom_id res chain seq x y z
N MET A 1 2.53 -8.62 -10.82
CA MET A 1 2.42 -7.17 -10.54
C MET A 1 2.93 -6.84 -9.14
N SER A 2 2.52 -7.58 -8.10
CA SER A 2 2.94 -7.37 -6.71
C SER A 2 4.47 -7.31 -6.52
N HIS A 3 5.21 -8.32 -7.01
CA HIS A 3 6.68 -8.36 -6.88
C HIS A 3 7.38 -7.11 -7.46
N ALA A 4 6.97 -6.66 -8.65
CA ALA A 4 7.58 -5.50 -9.29
C ALA A 4 7.38 -4.21 -8.47
N ILE A 5 6.23 -4.05 -7.82
CA ILE A 5 5.97 -2.89 -6.94
C ILE A 5 6.86 -2.96 -5.69
N LEU A 6 6.99 -4.15 -5.08
CA LEU A 6 7.81 -4.33 -3.88
C LEU A 6 9.29 -4.02 -4.16
N ASP A 7 9.81 -4.45 -5.32
CA ASP A 7 11.18 -4.13 -5.74
C ASP A 7 11.38 -2.61 -5.92
N LEU A 8 10.42 -1.95 -6.58
CA LEU A 8 10.45 -0.50 -6.76
C LEU A 8 10.42 0.26 -5.43
N LEU A 9 9.59 -0.19 -4.48
CA LEU A 9 9.54 0.38 -3.13
C LEU A 9 10.85 0.14 -2.37
N GLY A 10 11.43 -1.06 -2.48
CA GLY A 10 12.72 -1.39 -1.88
C GLY A 10 13.85 -0.49 -2.36
N ALA A 11 13.81 -0.09 -3.63
CA ALA A 11 14.76 0.84 -4.23
C ALA A 11 14.46 2.32 -3.92
N ALA A 12 13.19 2.70 -3.80
CA ALA A 12 12.78 4.10 -3.60
C ALA A 12 12.88 4.57 -2.14
N LEU A 13 12.81 3.65 -1.17
CA LEU A 13 12.76 4.01 0.24
C LEU A 13 14.14 3.97 0.93
N PRO A 14 14.43 4.94 1.82
CA PRO A 14 15.60 4.86 2.69
C PRO A 14 15.46 3.69 3.68
N ARG A 15 16.57 3.19 4.24
CA ARG A 15 16.52 2.07 5.22
C ARG A 15 15.66 2.39 6.44
N THR A 16 15.75 3.62 6.94
CA THR A 16 14.95 4.16 8.03
C THR A 16 14.27 5.45 7.56
N VAL A 17 13.04 5.64 8.00
CA VAL A 17 12.20 6.80 7.73
C VAL A 17 12.08 7.58 9.04
N GLY A 18 12.25 8.91 8.97
CA GLY A 18 12.01 9.81 10.09
C GLY A 18 10.51 10.06 10.28
N ALA A 19 10.13 11.32 10.48
CA ALA A 19 8.72 11.70 10.60
C ALA A 19 7.94 11.51 9.29
N PHE A 20 8.59 11.66 8.12
CA PHE A 20 7.90 11.68 6.85
C PHE A 20 8.74 11.09 5.70
N VAL A 21 8.10 10.35 4.80
CA VAL A 21 8.62 10.09 3.44
C VAL A 21 7.47 9.96 2.45
N GLN A 22 7.69 10.45 1.23
CA GLN A 22 6.82 10.19 0.11
C GLN A 22 7.65 9.61 -1.04
N ALA A 23 7.15 8.53 -1.64
CA ALA A 23 7.74 7.88 -2.82
C ALA A 23 6.64 7.64 -3.85
N ARG A 24 6.96 7.75 -5.13
CA ARG A 24 5.98 7.54 -6.21
C ARG A 24 6.63 7.04 -7.48
N CYS A 25 5.84 6.43 -8.34
CA CYS A 25 6.26 6.07 -9.69
C CYS A 25 6.61 7.31 -10.52
N ALA A 26 7.39 7.14 -11.58
CA ALA A 26 7.62 8.21 -12.55
C ALA A 26 6.33 8.57 -13.30
N PRO A 27 6.18 9.81 -13.80
CA PRO A 27 5.04 10.19 -14.63
C PRO A 27 4.83 9.22 -15.80
N GLY A 28 3.59 8.79 -16.03
CA GLY A 28 3.25 7.85 -17.11
C GLY A 28 3.63 6.38 -16.86
N SER A 29 4.19 6.06 -15.69
CA SER A 29 4.53 4.66 -15.33
C SER A 29 3.28 3.81 -15.17
N VAL A 30 3.38 2.53 -15.57
CA VAL A 30 2.35 1.51 -15.36
C VAL A 30 2.99 0.31 -14.64
N PRO A 31 2.49 -0.10 -13.46
CA PRO A 31 1.36 0.48 -12.73
C PRO A 31 1.70 1.85 -12.12
N PHE A 32 0.68 2.70 -12.00
CA PHE A 32 0.78 3.91 -11.18
C PHE A 32 0.82 3.51 -9.70
N TRP A 33 1.71 4.12 -8.92
CA TRP A 33 1.72 3.97 -7.47
C TRP A 33 2.26 5.21 -6.76
N LEU A 34 1.78 5.43 -5.53
CA LEU A 34 2.28 6.46 -4.62
C LEU A 34 2.19 5.93 -3.19
N LEU A 35 3.22 6.23 -2.41
CA LEU A 35 3.36 5.86 -1.02
C LEU A 35 3.67 7.11 -0.21
N GLU A 36 3.02 7.25 0.93
CA GLU A 36 3.31 8.27 1.92
C GLU A 36 3.36 7.63 3.30
N TYR A 37 4.38 7.96 4.08
CA TYR A 37 4.48 7.65 5.49
C TYR A 37 4.60 8.95 6.26
N SER A 38 3.81 9.10 7.33
CA SER A 38 3.85 10.24 8.25
C SER A 38 3.61 9.76 9.67
N ASP A 39 4.61 9.88 10.55
CA ASP A 39 4.52 9.60 11.99
C ASP A 39 3.80 8.27 12.35
N GLY A 40 4.15 7.20 11.63
CA GLY A 40 3.56 5.88 11.84
C GLY A 40 2.26 5.61 11.06
N HIS A 41 1.75 6.58 10.32
CA HIS A 41 0.67 6.39 9.37
C HIS A 41 1.22 6.14 7.97
N LEU A 42 0.82 5.03 7.36
CA LEU A 42 1.18 4.65 6.01
C LEU A 42 -0.04 4.77 5.11
N THR A 43 0.11 5.47 3.99
CA THR A 43 -0.86 5.51 2.90
C THR A 43 -0.20 4.99 1.64
N PHE A 44 -0.85 4.07 0.94
CA PHE A 44 -0.37 3.54 -0.33
C PHE A 44 -1.50 3.47 -1.34
N ILE A 45 -1.27 3.97 -2.55
CA ILE A 45 -2.21 3.87 -3.67
C ILE A 45 -1.55 3.17 -4.84
N VAL A 46 -2.30 2.31 -5.51
CA VAL A 46 -1.85 1.59 -6.71
C VAL A 46 -2.97 1.47 -7.73
N SER A 47 -2.66 1.65 -9.01
CA SER A 47 -3.63 1.43 -10.09
C SER A 47 -4.11 -0.01 -10.12
N SER A 48 -5.44 -0.21 -10.14
CA SER A 48 -6.05 -1.51 -10.40
C SER A 48 -6.24 -1.69 -11.91
N ALA A 49 -5.76 -2.80 -12.47
CA ALA A 49 -5.85 -3.11 -13.90
C ALA A 49 -7.26 -3.55 -14.35
N GLY A 50 -8.30 -2.91 -13.82
CA GLY A 50 -9.70 -3.25 -14.13
C GLY A 50 -10.24 -4.46 -13.37
N ALA A 51 -9.49 -5.01 -12.40
CA ALA A 51 -10.05 -5.94 -11.43
C ALA A 51 -11.21 -5.24 -10.70
N MET A 52 -12.28 -5.99 -10.38
CA MET A 52 -13.34 -5.45 -9.53
C MET A 52 -12.67 -4.89 -8.28
N LEU A 53 -12.96 -3.61 -8.06
CA LEU A 53 -12.59 -2.89 -6.87
C LEU A 53 -13.18 -3.68 -5.68
N ALA A 54 -12.31 -4.25 -4.84
CA ALA A 54 -12.74 -4.99 -3.66
C ALA A 54 -13.64 -4.10 -2.80
N ASP A 55 -14.51 -4.72 -2.00
CA ASP A 55 -15.24 -3.98 -0.98
C ASP A 55 -14.26 -3.27 -0.04
N VAL A 56 -14.74 -2.30 0.74
CA VAL A 56 -13.89 -1.73 1.80
C VAL A 56 -13.58 -2.84 2.79
N HIS A 57 -12.29 -3.12 2.99
CA HIS A 57 -11.84 -4.04 4.03
C HIS A 57 -11.22 -3.29 5.17
N PHE A 58 -11.66 -3.68 6.36
CA PHE A 58 -11.04 -3.32 7.62
C PHE A 58 -10.23 -4.54 8.06
N GLY A 59 -8.93 -4.36 8.20
CA GLY A 59 -8.04 -5.36 8.73
C GLY A 59 -7.92 -5.26 10.24
N GLU A 60 -7.68 -6.40 10.88
CA GLU A 60 -7.30 -6.47 12.29
C GLU A 60 -5.84 -6.05 12.50
N ARG A 61 -5.44 -5.95 13.77
CA ARG A 61 -4.06 -5.76 14.19
C ARG A 61 -3.18 -6.87 13.63
N THR A 62 -2.12 -6.49 12.95
CA THR A 62 -1.13 -7.40 12.39
C THR A 62 0.21 -7.22 13.10
N PRO A 63 1.18 -8.13 12.92
CA PRO A 63 2.53 -7.94 13.45
C PRO A 63 3.25 -6.70 12.91
N VAL A 64 2.79 -6.12 11.80
CA VAL A 64 3.46 -5.01 11.08
C VAL A 64 2.73 -3.67 11.22
N CYS A 65 1.43 -3.67 11.48
CA CYS A 65 0.61 -2.48 11.70
C CYS A 65 -0.54 -2.77 12.67
N GLU A 66 -0.95 -1.78 13.46
CA GLU A 66 -2.02 -1.97 14.45
C GLU A 66 -3.42 -1.99 13.84
N PHE A 67 -3.56 -1.33 12.70
CA PHE A 67 -4.77 -1.30 11.91
C PHE A 67 -4.37 -1.10 10.47
N TRP A 68 -5.11 -1.73 9.56
CA TRP A 68 -5.04 -1.37 8.17
C TRP A 68 -6.42 -1.39 7.53
N MET A 69 -6.56 -0.63 6.45
CA MET A 69 -7.76 -0.53 5.66
C MET A 69 -7.37 -0.66 4.20
N CYS A 70 -8.19 -1.33 3.39
CA CYS A 70 -8.16 -1.11 1.97
C CYS A 70 -9.52 -0.69 1.43
N SER A 71 -9.50 0.16 0.42
CA SER A 71 -10.71 0.62 -0.23
C SER A 71 -10.47 0.92 -1.70
N PRO A 72 -11.52 0.80 -2.50
CA PRO A 72 -11.48 1.27 -3.87
C PRO A 72 -11.62 2.78 -3.92
N ALA A 73 -10.87 3.42 -4.81
CA ALA A 73 -10.92 4.86 -4.98
C ALA A 73 -10.68 5.30 -6.42
N LEU A 74 -10.92 6.58 -6.68
CA LEU A 74 -10.55 7.27 -7.90
C LEU A 74 -9.46 8.29 -7.60
N PHE A 75 -8.36 8.24 -8.35
CA PHE A 75 -7.29 9.22 -8.27
C PHE A 75 -6.88 9.64 -9.68
N GLU A 76 -6.99 10.93 -10.00
CA GLU A 76 -6.69 11.48 -11.34
C GLU A 76 -7.35 10.67 -12.48
N SER A 77 -8.65 10.37 -12.34
CA SER A 77 -9.43 9.54 -13.28
C SER A 77 -8.97 8.09 -13.42
N ARG A 78 -8.09 7.61 -12.56
CA ARG A 78 -7.65 6.20 -12.51
C ARG A 78 -8.38 5.46 -11.40
N ARG A 79 -8.79 4.23 -11.69
CA ARG A 79 -9.24 3.29 -10.65
C ARG A 79 -8.03 2.82 -9.86
N VAL A 80 -8.05 3.04 -8.55
CA VAL A 80 -6.96 2.67 -7.66
C VAL A 80 -7.50 1.85 -6.49
N LEU A 81 -6.60 1.07 -5.89
CA LEU A 81 -6.79 0.57 -4.55
C LEU A 81 -5.98 1.45 -3.60
N LEU A 82 -6.63 1.90 -2.54
CA LEU A 82 -6.04 2.66 -1.45
C LEU A 82 -5.82 1.71 -0.27
N MET A 83 -4.66 1.81 0.33
CA MET A 83 -4.31 1.20 1.60
C MET A 83 -3.97 2.30 2.60
N TYR A 84 -4.46 2.13 3.82
CA TYR A 84 -4.04 2.89 4.99
C TYR A 84 -3.56 1.92 6.06
N GLY A 85 -2.49 2.27 6.78
CA GLY A 85 -1.99 1.54 7.95
C GLY A 85 -1.63 2.51 9.07
N SER A 86 -1.88 2.13 10.33
CA SER A 86 -1.46 2.92 11.49
C SER A 86 -0.46 2.17 12.37
N ALA A 87 0.30 2.94 13.16
CA ALA A 87 1.39 2.46 14.02
C ALA A 87 2.44 1.62 13.27
N VAL A 88 2.70 1.97 12.00
CA VAL A 88 3.75 1.36 11.19
C VAL A 88 5.11 1.89 11.66
N ARG A 89 6.05 1.00 11.94
CA ARG A 89 7.42 1.40 12.29
C ARG A 89 8.08 2.05 11.08
N GLY A 90 8.87 3.11 11.32
CA GLY A 90 9.57 3.87 10.28
C GLY A 90 10.79 3.15 9.69
N THR A 91 10.66 1.87 9.32
CA THR A 91 11.71 1.15 8.60
C THR A 91 11.23 0.73 7.22
N ARG A 92 12.15 0.64 6.26
CA ARG A 92 11.82 0.12 4.93
C ARG A 92 11.20 -1.26 4.99
N GLY A 93 11.70 -2.13 5.87
CA GLY A 93 11.20 -3.49 6.01
C GLY A 93 9.73 -3.52 6.43
N ASP A 94 9.38 -2.74 7.46
CA ASP A 94 8.01 -2.68 7.98
C ASP A 94 7.03 -2.06 6.97
N ILE A 95 7.45 -0.99 6.29
CA ILE A 95 6.65 -0.34 5.23
C ILE A 95 6.41 -1.30 4.06
N VAL A 96 7.47 -1.97 3.57
CA VAL A 96 7.36 -2.94 2.46
C VAL A 96 6.49 -4.12 2.87
N ALA A 97 6.61 -4.63 4.10
CA ALA A 97 5.78 -5.73 4.59
C ALA A 97 4.29 -5.35 4.67
N CYS A 98 3.97 -4.12 5.07
CA CYS A 98 2.59 -3.61 5.05
C CYS A 98 2.02 -3.58 3.63
N VAL A 99 2.80 -3.12 2.65
CA VAL A 99 2.37 -3.08 1.25
C VAL A 99 2.25 -4.48 0.66
N GLU A 100 3.19 -5.39 0.97
CA GLU A 100 3.14 -6.78 0.54
C GLU A 100 1.88 -7.48 1.03
N MET A 101 1.57 -7.35 2.33
CA MET A 101 0.34 -7.86 2.91
C MET A 101 -0.88 -7.31 2.17
N PHE A 102 -0.95 -6.01 1.94
CA PHE A 102 -2.06 -5.40 1.19
C PHE A 102 -2.19 -5.95 -0.23
N LEU A 103 -1.08 -6.04 -0.97
CA LEU A 103 -1.08 -6.55 -2.35
C LEU A 103 -1.46 -8.03 -2.42
N HIS A 104 -1.08 -8.83 -1.41
CA HIS A 104 -1.52 -10.22 -1.29
C HIS A 104 -3.04 -10.31 -1.09
N HIS A 105 -3.62 -9.49 -0.21
CA HIS A 105 -5.07 -9.45 0.02
C HIS A 105 -5.84 -8.93 -1.21
N ALA A 106 -5.32 -7.90 -1.87
CA ALA A 106 -5.91 -7.37 -3.09
C ALA A 106 -5.86 -8.37 -4.26
N GLY A 107 -4.79 -9.17 -4.34
CA GLY A 107 -4.57 -10.15 -5.40
C GLY A 107 -5.26 -11.51 -5.19
N SER A 108 -5.58 -11.86 -3.94
CA SER A 108 -6.18 -13.16 -3.62
C SER A 108 -7.65 -13.27 -4.04
N GLY A 109 -8.38 -12.15 -4.14
CA GLY A 109 -9.84 -12.16 -4.32
C GLY A 109 -10.60 -12.87 -3.19
N VAL A 110 -9.89 -13.29 -2.14
CA VAL A 110 -10.43 -13.97 -0.96
C VAL A 110 -10.50 -12.93 0.14
N LEU A 111 -11.71 -12.46 0.39
CA LEU A 111 -12.02 -11.60 1.52
C LEU A 111 -11.82 -12.42 2.80
N PRO A 112 -11.02 -11.98 3.79
CA PRO A 112 -11.06 -12.57 5.11
C PRO A 112 -12.49 -12.40 5.64
N LYS A 113 -13.12 -13.52 6.02
CA LYS A 113 -14.43 -13.49 6.68
C LYS A 113 -14.23 -12.86 8.05
N ILE A 114 -15.01 -11.82 8.32
CA ILE A 114 -15.25 -11.25 9.66
C ILE A 114 -15.87 -12.33 10.54
#